data_AF-A0A7J3BC64-F1
#
_entry.id   AF-A0A7J3BC64-F1
#
_cell.length_a   1.000
_cell.length_b   1.000
_cell.length_c   1.000
_cell.angle_alpha   90.00
_cell.angle_beta   90.00
_cell.angle_gamma   90.00
#
_symmetry.space_group_name_H-M   'P 1'
#
loop_
_entity.id
_entity.type
_entity.pdbx_description
1 polymer ?
#
loop_
_entity_poly.entity_id
_entity_poly.type
_entity_poly.pdbx_seq_one_letter_code
_entity_poly.pdbx_strand_id
1 'polypeptide(L)'
;SLAPPGAVILLKVEGKKVDESIVEPILSFIVLYSAIIVAGWFVLLAYGYAPLDALFEVVSAQSTVGLSTGITSPTMPLLAKISLTIAMWMGRLELIPVLLMIAEALRRTRANLTLGLKKSER
;
A
#
# COMPACT_ATOMS: atom_id res chain seq x y z
N SER A 1 5.28 -5.04 -21.89
CA SER A 1 5.71 -4.20 -23.02
C SER A 1 4.79 -4.36 -24.24
N LEU A 2 3.51 -3.97 -24.14
CA LEU A 2 2.51 -4.18 -25.20
C LEU A 2 1.79 -2.88 -25.65
N ALA A 3 2.43 -1.71 -25.53
CA ALA A 3 1.86 -0.43 -25.96
C ALA A 3 2.70 0.22 -27.08
N PRO A 4 2.06 0.86 -28.09
CA PRO A 4 2.75 1.43 -29.25
C PRO A 4 3.61 2.66 -28.88
N PRO A 5 4.69 2.93 -29.62
CA PRO A 5 5.63 4.00 -29.34
C PRO A 5 4.96 5.36 -29.64
N GLY A 6 4.59 6.09 -28.59
CA GLY A 6 3.87 7.36 -28.70
C GLY A 6 2.56 7.42 -27.90
N ALA A 7 2.14 6.32 -27.27
CA ALA A 7 1.00 6.33 -26.36
C ALA A 7 1.38 7.02 -25.04
N VAL A 8 1.07 8.31 -24.94
CA VAL A 8 1.10 9.03 -23.67
C VAL A 8 -0.07 8.51 -22.84
N ILE A 9 0.17 7.52 -21.98
CA ILE A 9 -0.84 6.97 -21.08
C ILE A 9 -1.10 8.03 -20.02
N LEU A 10 -1.95 9.01 -20.35
CA LEU A 10 -2.43 9.99 -19.39
C LEU A 10 -3.39 9.27 -18.46
N LEU A 11 -2.89 8.85 -17.29
CA LEU A 11 -3.72 8.30 -16.22
C LEU A 11 -4.70 9.41 -15.81
N LYS A 12 -5.93 9.35 -16.33
CA LYS A 12 -6.93 10.41 -16.20
C LYS A 12 -7.99 9.94 -15.22
N VAL A 13 -7.83 10.29 -13.96
CA VAL A 13 -8.87 10.12 -12.95
C VAL A 13 -9.77 11.36 -13.03
N GLU A 14 -11.03 11.17 -13.44
CA GLU A 14 -12.04 12.24 -13.60
C GLU A 14 -11.62 13.47 -14.45
N GLY A 15 -10.92 13.26 -15.57
CA GLY A 15 -10.70 14.34 -16.52
C GLY A 15 -9.64 15.39 -16.13
N LYS A 16 -9.07 15.32 -14.91
CA LYS A 16 -7.91 16.11 -14.50
C LYS A 16 -6.62 15.34 -14.76
N LYS A 17 -5.57 16.04 -15.22
CA LYS A 17 -4.23 15.45 -15.34
C LYS A 17 -3.79 15.04 -13.93
N VAL A 18 -3.66 13.74 -13.71
CA VAL A 18 -2.97 13.25 -12.52
C VAL A 18 -1.52 13.67 -12.71
N ASP A 19 -1.05 14.53 -11.81
CA ASP A 19 0.33 14.97 -11.80
C ASP A 19 1.21 13.73 -11.58
N GLU A 20 2.18 13.51 -12.46
CA GLU A 20 3.06 12.33 -12.43
C GLU A 20 3.80 12.21 -11.09
N SER A 21 3.94 13.34 -10.37
CA SER A 21 4.46 13.42 -9.00
C SER A 21 3.71 12.59 -7.95
N ILE A 22 2.45 12.19 -8.21
CA ILE A 22 1.66 11.37 -7.28
C ILE A 22 1.84 9.88 -7.56
N VAL A 23 2.17 9.50 -8.81
CA VAL A 23 2.22 8.10 -9.23
C VAL A 23 3.47 7.39 -8.67
N GLU A 24 4.62 8.07 -8.69
CA GLU A 24 5.89 7.55 -8.17
C GLU A 24 5.83 7.12 -6.68
N PRO A 25 5.32 7.94 -5.74
CA PRO A 25 5.23 7.54 -4.34
C PRO A 25 4.23 6.40 -4.10
N ILE A 26 3.13 6.34 -4.87
CA ILE A 26 2.16 5.23 -4.76
C ILE A 26 2.81 3.91 -5.21
N LEU A 27 3.52 3.91 -6.34
CA LEU A 27 4.22 2.71 -6.82
C LEU A 27 5.31 2.26 -5.85
N SER A 28 6.10 3.21 -5.35
CA SER A 28 7.13 2.93 -4.34
C SER A 28 6.53 2.31 -3.09
N PHE A 29 5.37 2.81 -2.65
CA PHE A 29 4.63 2.26 -1.53
C PHE A 29 4.16 0.82 -1.79
N ILE A 30 3.55 0.52 -2.95
CA ILE A 30 3.10 -0.83 -3.31
C ILE A 30 4.28 -1.82 -3.33
N VAL A 31 5.42 -1.42 -3.90
CA VAL A 31 6.63 -2.26 -3.98
C VAL A 31 7.18 -2.55 -2.59
N LEU A 32 7.30 -1.51 -1.75
CA LEU A 32 7.76 -1.66 -0.37
C LEU A 32 6.83 -2.61 0.40
N TYR A 33 5.53 -2.40 0.30
CA TYR A 33 4.54 -3.23 0.99
C TYR A 33 4.62 -4.71 0.58
N SER A 34 4.74 -4.96 -0.72
CA SER A 34 4.92 -6.30 -1.26
C SER A 34 6.23 -6.94 -0.77
N ALA A 35 7.31 -6.17 -0.67
CA ALA A 35 8.59 -6.66 -0.16
C ALA A 35 8.52 -7.11 1.31
N ILE A 36 7.78 -6.39 2.17
CA ILE A 36 7.58 -6.81 3.56
C ILE A 36 6.77 -8.10 3.65
N ILE A 37 5.70 -8.24 2.86
CA ILE A 37 4.91 -9.48 2.80
C ILE A 37 5.81 -10.67 2.41
N VAL A 38 6.60 -10.50 1.36
CA VAL A 38 7.54 -11.53 0.89
C VAL A 38 8.58 -11.86 1.96
N ALA A 39 9.15 -10.85 2.64
CA ALA A 39 10.11 -11.06 3.72
C ALA A 39 9.50 -11.84 4.90
N GLY A 40 8.31 -11.45 5.37
CA GLY A 40 7.59 -12.16 6.43
C GLY A 40 7.22 -13.59 6.02
N TRP A 41 6.84 -13.79 4.76
CA TRP A 41 6.54 -15.11 4.21
C TRP A 41 7.78 -16.01 4.20
N PHE A 42 8.93 -15.51 3.76
CA PHE A 42 10.20 -16.25 3.81
C PHE A 42 10.61 -16.65 5.23
N VAL A 43 10.38 -15.78 6.23
CA VAL A 43 10.65 -16.11 7.63
C VAL A 43 9.82 -17.32 8.05
N LEU A 44 8.53 -17.37 7.71
CA LEU A 44 7.66 -18.50 8.05
C LEU A 44 8.02 -19.77 7.26
N LEU A 45 8.37 -19.64 5.99
CA LEU A 45 8.86 -20.76 5.19
C LEU A 45 10.13 -21.37 5.78
N ALA A 46 11.05 -20.55 6.30
CA ALA A 46 12.27 -21.02 6.95
C ALA A 46 12.00 -21.87 8.21
N TYR A 47 10.85 -21.68 8.85
CA TYR A 47 10.39 -22.50 9.98
C TYR A 47 9.60 -23.76 9.55
N GLY A 48 9.45 -24.01 8.25
CA GLY A 48 8.82 -25.21 7.72
C GLY A 48 7.29 -25.16 7.68
N TYR A 49 6.68 -23.97 7.81
CA TYR A 49 5.24 -23.80 7.65
C TYR A 49 4.80 -23.97 6.19
N ALA A 50 3.57 -24.44 5.99
CA ALA A 50 3.01 -24.62 4.66
C ALA A 50 2.99 -23.28 3.89
N PRO A 51 3.41 -23.24 2.61
CA PRO A 51 3.59 -21.98 1.90
C PRO A 51 2.34 -21.12 1.78
N LEU A 52 1.18 -21.73 1.47
CA LEU A 52 -0.08 -21.01 1.34
C LEU A 52 -0.57 -20.47 2.68
N ASP A 53 -0.49 -21.29 3.73
CA ASP A 53 -0.95 -20.91 5.06
C ASP A 53 -0.07 -19.80 5.65
N ALA A 54 1.25 -19.86 5.42
CA ALA A 54 2.20 -18.83 5.84
C ALA A 54 1.96 -17.50 5.12
N LEU A 55 1.69 -17.55 3.81
CA LEU A 55 1.37 -16.34 3.04
C LEU A 55 0.06 -15.73 3.53
N PHE A 56 -0.96 -16.55 3.75
CA PHE A 56 -2.25 -16.09 4.27
C PHE A 56 -2.10 -15.43 5.64
N GLU A 57 -1.29 -16.00 6.54
CA GLU A 57 -1.01 -15.40 7.85
C GLU A 57 -0.36 -14.03 7.72
N VAL A 58 0.72 -13.91 6.95
CA VAL A 58 1.43 -12.63 6.79
C VAL A 58 0.53 -11.58 6.18
N VAL A 59 -0.23 -11.93 5.14
CA VAL A 59 -1.17 -11.01 4.49
C VAL A 59 -2.30 -10.61 5.44
N SER A 60 -2.87 -11.56 6.19
CA SER A 60 -3.93 -11.30 7.17
C SER A 60 -3.45 -10.39 8.31
N ALA A 61 -2.25 -10.63 8.83
CA ALA A 61 -1.60 -9.81 9.84
C ALA A 61 -1.27 -8.41 9.31
N GLN A 62 -0.66 -8.33 8.13
CA GLN A 62 -0.32 -7.08 7.46
C GLN A 62 -1.56 -6.25 7.13
N SER A 63 -2.65 -6.85 6.66
CA SER A 63 -3.91 -6.15 6.39
C SER A 63 -4.78 -5.94 7.63
N THR A 64 -4.28 -6.27 8.83
CA THR A 64 -4.98 -6.14 10.12
C THR A 64 -6.33 -6.88 10.20
N VAL A 65 -6.52 -7.91 9.38
CA VAL A 65 -7.73 -8.76 9.37
C VAL A 65 -7.76 -9.63 10.63
N GLY A 66 -6.61 -10.10 11.08
CA GLY A 66 -6.47 -10.89 12.32
C GLY A 66 -7.02 -12.31 12.22
N LEU A 67 -7.27 -12.80 11.00
CA LEU A 67 -7.64 -14.20 10.74
C LEU A 67 -6.38 -15.08 10.73
N SER A 68 -6.46 -16.26 11.34
CA SER A 68 -5.35 -17.23 11.35
C SER A 68 -5.77 -18.55 10.71
N THR A 69 -4.86 -19.14 9.93
CA THR A 69 -4.98 -20.51 9.38
C THR A 69 -4.63 -21.59 10.39
N GLY A 70 -4.34 -21.23 11.64
CA GLY A 70 -3.95 -22.17 12.71
C GLY A 70 -2.44 -22.27 12.91
N ILE A 71 -1.64 -21.52 12.16
CA ILE A 71 -0.19 -21.39 12.35
C ILE A 71 0.14 -20.55 13.59
N THR A 72 -0.68 -19.54 13.89
CA THR A 72 -0.46 -18.62 15.01
C THR A 72 -0.79 -19.29 16.34
N SER A 73 0.22 -19.98 16.88
CA SER A 73 0.18 -20.62 18.19
C SER A 73 1.03 -19.85 19.21
N PRO A 74 0.64 -19.82 20.50
CA PRO A 74 1.49 -19.30 21.58
C PRO A 74 2.88 -19.98 21.67
N THR A 75 3.04 -21.17 21.10
CA THR A 75 4.31 -21.92 21.04
C THR A 75 5.19 -21.58 19.83
N MET A 76 4.79 -20.63 18.99
CA MET A 76 5.53 -20.25 17.79
C MET A 76 6.93 -19.67 18.11
N PRO A 77 7.95 -19.91 17.26
CA PRO A 77 9.26 -19.28 17.37
C PRO A 77 9.19 -17.77 17.55
N LEU A 78 10.04 -17.23 18.43
CA LEU A 78 10.08 -15.79 18.77
C LEU A 78 10.21 -14.90 17.52
N LEU A 79 11.04 -15.31 16.56
CA LEU A 79 11.27 -14.57 15.32
C LEU A 79 9.99 -14.44 14.47
N ALA A 80 9.19 -15.50 14.39
CA ALA A 80 7.96 -15.49 13.60
C ALA A 80 6.85 -14.66 14.29
N LYS A 81 6.81 -14.64 15.63
CA LYS A 81 5.94 -13.71 16.37
C LYS A 81 6.33 -12.24 16.14
N ILE A 82 7.63 -11.94 16.16
CA ILE A 82 8.13 -10.59 15.90
C ILE A 82 7.83 -10.18 14.46
N SER A 83 8.03 -11.06 13.47
CA SER A 83 7.71 -10.74 12.08
C SER A 83 6.22 -10.44 11.88
N LEU A 84 5.32 -11.23 12.49
CA LEU A 84 3.87 -10.97 12.45
C LEU A 84 3.48 -9.67 13.18
N THR A 85 4.15 -9.36 14.30
CA THR A 85 3.92 -8.10 15.04
C THR A 85 4.33 -6.88 14.21
N ILE A 86 5.48 -6.97 13.55
CA ILE A 86 5.97 -5.92 12.63
C ILE A 86 5.00 -5.78 11.45
N ALA A 87 4.51 -6.90 10.90
CA ALA A 87 3.52 -6.89 9.82
C ALA A 87 2.24 -6.16 10.23
N MET A 88 1.68 -6.45 11.41
CA MET A 88 0.51 -5.75 11.95
C MET A 88 0.75 -4.25 12.16
N TRP A 89 1.92 -3.88 12.69
CA TRP A 89 2.30 -2.48 12.85
C TRP A 89 2.37 -1.76 11.51
N MET A 90 2.94 -2.41 10.50
CA MET A 90 3.09 -1.83 9.19
C MET A 90 1.76 -1.65 8.46
N GLY A 91 0.83 -2.60 8.61
CA GLY A 91 -0.57 -2.44 8.19
C GLY A 91 -1.24 -1.19 8.75
N ARG A 92 -1.03 -0.93 10.05
CA ARG A 92 -1.53 0.28 10.70
C ARG A 92 -0.88 1.56 10.17
N LEU A 93 0.41 1.50 9.81
CA LEU A 93 1.12 2.64 9.23
C LEU A 93 0.59 3.03 7.85
N GLU A 94 -0.08 2.14 7.10
CA GLU A 94 -0.67 2.44 5.79
C GLU A 94 -1.81 3.47 5.85
N LEU A 95 -2.54 3.52 6.96
CA LEU A 95 -3.67 4.44 7.10
C LEU A 95 -3.21 5.90 7.03
N ILE A 96 -2.03 6.22 7.58
CA ILE A 96 -1.54 7.60 7.71
C ILE A 96 -1.14 8.20 6.34
N PRO A 97 -0.28 7.56 5.50
CA PRO A 97 0.03 8.01 4.16
C PRO A 97 -1.20 8.14 3.26
N VAL A 98 -2.13 7.17 3.32
CA VAL A 98 -3.36 7.23 2.52
C VAL A 98 -4.21 8.45 2.92
N LEU A 99 -4.37 8.71 4.22
CA LEU A 99 -5.07 9.89 4.72
C LEU A 99 -4.35 11.19 4.33
N LEU A 100 -3.02 11.24 4.39
CA LEU A 100 -2.24 12.40 3.96
C LEU A 100 -2.38 12.64 2.46
N MET A 101 -2.36 11.59 1.65
CA MET A 101 -2.56 11.67 0.20
C MET A 101 -3.95 12.19 -0.13
N ILE A 102 -4.99 11.69 0.55
CA ILE A 102 -6.37 12.19 0.40
C ILE A 102 -6.45 13.66 0.83
N ALA A 103 -5.88 14.02 1.98
CA ALA A 103 -5.88 15.38 2.48
C ALA A 103 -5.18 16.35 1.52
N GLU A 104 -4.04 15.95 0.95
CA GLU A 104 -3.29 16.72 -0.04
C GLU A 104 -4.05 16.82 -1.37
N ALA A 105 -4.64 15.72 -1.85
CA ALA A 105 -5.49 15.73 -3.03
C ALA A 105 -6.70 16.67 -2.86
N LEU A 106 -7.30 16.70 -1.65
CA LEU A 106 -8.42 17.59 -1.32
C LEU A 106 -7.98 19.06 -1.27
N ARG A 107 -6.80 19.35 -0.68
CA ARG A 107 -6.19 20.69 -0.68
C ARG A 107 -5.91 21.18 -2.09
N ARG A 108 -5.30 20.34 -2.94
CA ARG A 108 -5.05 20.65 -4.35
C ARG A 108 -6.34 20.93 -5.11
N THR A 109 -7.38 20.14 -4.86
CA THR A 109 -8.70 20.34 -5.49
C THR A 109 -9.33 21.66 -5.09
N ARG A 110 -9.29 22.02 -3.79
CA ARG A 110 -9.78 23.32 -3.30
C ARG A 110 -8.97 24.50 -3.82
N ALA A 111 -7.65 24.41 -3.86
CA ALA A 111 -6.76 25.47 -4.38
C ALA A 111 -7.01 25.72 -5.88
N ASN A 112 -7.28 24.67 -6.65
CA ASN A 112 -7.60 24.81 -8.08
C ASN A 112 -8.99 25.42 -8.33
N LEU A 113 -9.96 25.18 -7.44
CA LEU A 113 -11.30 25.78 -7.51
C LEU A 113 -11.32 27.28 -7.20
N THR A 114 -10.55 27.72 -6.20
CA THR A 114 -10.47 29.15 -5.84
C THR A 114 -9.76 29.98 -6.90
N LEU A 115 -8.77 29.40 -7.58
CA LEU A 115 -8.08 30.05 -8.69
C LEU A 115 -8.92 30.12 -9.97
N GLY A 116 -9.83 29.16 -10.19
CA GLY A 116 -10.77 29.17 -11.31
C GLY A 116 -11.81 30.30 -11.21
N LEU A 117 -12.33 30.59 -10.02
CA LEU A 117 -13.32 31.66 -9.82
C LEU A 117 -12.72 33.05 -10.04
N LYS A 118 -11.49 33.28 -9.59
CA LYS A 118 -10.80 34.58 -9.73
C LYS A 118 -10.44 34.95 -11.18
N LYS A 119 -10.45 33.97 -12.09
CA LYS A 119 -10.18 34.17 -13.52
C LYS A 119 -11.46 34.44 -14.33
N SER A 120 -12.64 34.17 -13.78
CA SER A 120 -13.93 34.47 -14.41
C SER A 120 -14.44 35.88 -14.11
N GLU A 121 -13.86 36.56 -13.11
CA GLU A 121 -14.19 37.95 -12.73
C GLU A 121 -13.30 39.00 -13.42
N ARG A 122 -12.45 38.61 -14.38
CA ARG A 122 -11.72 39.51 -15.29
C ARG A 122 -11.99 39.14 -16.73
#